data_AF-A0A5K0V2A7-F1
#
_entry.id   AF-A0A5K0V2A7-F1
#
_cell.length_a   1.000
_cell.length_b   1.000
_cell.length_c   1.000
_cell.angle_alpha   90.00
_cell.angle_beta   90.00
_cell.angle_gamma   90.00
#
_symmetry.space_group_name_H-M   'P 1'
#
loop_
_entity.id
_entity.type
_entity.pdbx_description
1 polymer ?
#
loop_
_entity_poly.entity_id
_entity_poly.type
_entity_poly.pdbx_seq_one_letter_code
_entity_poly.pdbx_strand_id
1 'polypeptide(L)'
;ELKNFDMLINLFIERFIQNVETAPTITTLCYLKQRPGEKVRDFIQRWRSSCNKMRDPISQSHALGLIVNNLTQPLRSLISNAPIKSFIDLTERAECIEAGIENGAFDAVIPVK
;
A
#
# COMPACT_ATOMS: atom_id res chain seq x y z
N GLU A 1 -3.80 -21.84 -42.47
CA GLU A 1 -2.60 -20.98 -42.48
C GLU A 1 -2.94 -19.61 -41.92
N LEU A 2 -2.09 -19.08 -41.04
CA LEU A 2 -2.11 -17.66 -40.65
C LEU A 2 -1.55 -16.85 -41.83
N LYS A 3 -2.43 -16.23 -42.60
CA LYS A 3 -2.06 -15.64 -43.91
C LYS A 3 -1.52 -14.22 -43.83
N ASN A 4 -1.63 -13.55 -42.69
CA ASN A 4 -1.07 -12.21 -42.51
C ASN A 4 -0.58 -11.99 -41.07
N PHE A 5 0.34 -11.04 -40.93
CA PHE A 5 0.98 -10.72 -39.67
C PHE A 5 0.01 -10.05 -38.66
N ASP A 6 -0.97 -9.28 -39.15
CA ASP A 6 -1.96 -8.61 -38.29
C ASP A 6 -2.86 -9.61 -37.54
N MET A 7 -3.18 -10.73 -38.18
CA MET A 7 -3.97 -11.81 -37.60
C MET A 7 -3.17 -12.56 -36.52
N LEU A 8 -1.86 -12.66 -36.69
CA LEU A 8 -0.94 -13.14 -35.65
C LEU A 8 -0.89 -12.16 -34.45
N ILE A 9 -0.81 -10.84 -34.70
CA ILE A 9 -0.84 -9.82 -33.65
C ILE A 9 -2.15 -9.88 -32.87
N ASN A 10 -3.29 -9.93 -33.55
CA ASN A 10 -4.59 -9.93 -32.90
C ASN A 10 -4.79 -11.18 -32.02
N LEU A 11 -4.41 -12.37 -32.52
CA LEU A 11 -4.45 -13.60 -31.72
C LEU A 11 -3.49 -13.55 -30.52
N PHE A 12 -2.32 -12.94 -30.67
CA PHE A 12 -1.38 -12.75 -29.56
C PHE A 12 -1.98 -11.82 -28.50
N ILE A 13 -2.54 -10.68 -28.90
CA ILE A 13 -3.19 -9.75 -27.97
C ILE A 13 -4.37 -10.43 -27.29
N GLU A 14 -5.30 -11.05 -28.03
CA GLU A 14 -6.45 -11.77 -27.43
C GLU A 14 -6.01 -12.83 -26.42
N ARG A 15 -4.92 -13.54 -26.70
CA ARG A 15 -4.42 -14.62 -25.84
C ARG A 15 -3.72 -14.10 -24.58
N PHE A 16 -3.04 -12.95 -24.66
CA PHE A 16 -2.12 -12.47 -23.62
C PHE A 16 -2.51 -11.12 -23.00
N ILE A 17 -3.58 -10.47 -23.44
CA ILE A 17 -4.03 -9.19 -22.88
C ILE A 17 -4.40 -9.28 -21.39
N GLN A 18 -4.86 -10.46 -20.94
CA GLN A 18 -5.12 -10.73 -19.53
C GLN A 18 -3.82 -10.89 -18.70
N ASN A 19 -2.69 -11.15 -19.35
CA ASN A 19 -1.37 -11.22 -18.72
C ASN A 19 -0.67 -9.86 -18.67
N VAL A 20 -1.27 -8.81 -19.26
CA VAL A 20 -0.81 -7.45 -19.05
C VAL A 20 -0.98 -7.16 -17.57
N GLU A 21 0.13 -6.90 -16.87
CA GLU A 21 0.14 -6.51 -15.47
C GLU A 21 -0.72 -5.25 -15.33
N THR A 22 -1.97 -5.41 -14.88
CA THR A 22 -2.88 -4.28 -14.74
C THR A 22 -2.32 -3.38 -13.67
N ALA A 23 -2.02 -2.13 -14.04
CA ALA A 23 -1.54 -1.13 -13.12
C ALA A 23 -2.44 -1.09 -11.87
N PRO A 24 -1.87 -0.97 -10.65
CA PRO A 24 -2.66 -0.92 -9.43
C PRO A 24 -3.72 0.18 -9.50
N THR A 25 -4.90 -0.12 -8.94
CA THR A 25 -6.00 0.84 -8.79
C THR A 25 -6.06 1.33 -7.35
N ILE A 26 -6.87 2.37 -7.06
CA ILE A 26 -7.17 2.77 -5.67
C ILE A 26 -7.72 1.58 -4.88
N THR A 27 -8.59 0.79 -5.50
CA THR A 27 -9.14 -0.43 -4.90
C THR A 27 -8.05 -1.44 -4.54
N THR A 28 -7.09 -1.68 -5.45
CA THR A 28 -5.91 -2.53 -5.19
C THR A 28 -5.13 -2.02 -3.98
N LEU A 29 -4.90 -0.70 -3.90
CA LEU A 29 -4.20 -0.09 -2.76
C LEU A 29 -4.98 -0.25 -1.45
N CYS A 30 -6.30 -0.09 -1.44
CA CYS A 30 -7.13 -0.27 -0.25
C CYS A 30 -7.08 -1.69 0.32
N TYR A 31 -6.91 -2.70 -0.53
CA TYR A 31 -6.74 -4.10 -0.11
C TYR A 31 -5.32 -4.46 0.31
N LEU A 32 -4.34 -3.62 -0.02
CA LEU A 32 -2.94 -3.83 0.34
C LEU A 32 -2.70 -3.44 1.80
N LYS A 33 -3.11 -4.30 2.74
CA LYS A 33 -2.96 -4.09 4.20
C LYS A 33 -1.56 -4.50 4.69
N GLN A 34 -1.16 -3.94 5.84
CA GLN A 34 -0.04 -4.45 6.61
C GLN A 34 -0.37 -5.84 7.14
N ARG A 35 0.54 -6.80 6.96
CA ARG A 35 0.34 -8.18 7.40
C ARG A 35 0.70 -8.33 8.89
N PRO A 36 0.11 -9.29 9.62
CA PRO A 36 0.54 -9.59 10.98
C PRO A 36 2.04 -9.93 11.02
N GLY A 37 2.79 -9.27 11.89
CA GLY A 37 4.25 -9.45 12.03
C GLY A 37 5.11 -8.82 10.94
N GLU A 38 4.52 -8.14 9.95
CA GLU A 38 5.28 -7.37 8.96
C GLU A 38 5.75 -6.05 9.56
N LYS A 39 7.07 -5.80 9.51
CA LYS A 39 7.67 -4.54 9.94
C LYS A 39 7.06 -3.38 9.17
N VAL A 40 6.75 -2.30 9.89
CA VAL A 40 6.01 -1.18 9.30
C VAL A 40 6.76 -0.54 8.12
N ARG A 41 8.09 -0.44 8.18
CA ARG A 41 8.91 0.07 7.07
C ARG A 41 8.68 -0.75 5.79
N ASP A 42 8.71 -2.06 5.90
CA ASP A 42 8.55 -2.97 4.75
C ASP A 42 7.15 -2.84 4.15
N PHE A 43 6.13 -2.74 5.01
CA PHE A 43 4.77 -2.45 4.58
C PHE A 43 4.68 -1.12 3.83
N ILE A 44 5.22 -0.03 4.39
CA ILE A 44 5.14 1.30 3.77
C ILE A 44 5.85 1.31 2.42
N GLN A 45 7.03 0.68 2.33
CA GLN A 45 7.78 0.56 1.08
C GLN A 45 7.00 -0.25 0.03
N ARG A 46 6.46 -1.40 0.41
CA ARG A 46 5.65 -2.26 -0.47
C ARG A 46 4.41 -1.53 -0.97
N TRP A 47 3.70 -0.82 -0.09
CA TRP A 47 2.52 -0.05 -0.44
C TRP A 47 2.85 1.11 -1.37
N ARG A 48 3.88 1.90 -1.05
CA ARG A 48 4.33 3.03 -1.86
C ARG A 48 4.80 2.60 -3.25
N SER A 49 5.52 1.49 -3.35
CA SER A 49 5.93 0.90 -4.63
C SER A 49 4.72 0.51 -5.49
N SER A 50 3.65 -0.02 -4.90
CA SER A 50 2.39 -0.28 -5.62
C SER A 50 1.70 1.01 -6.05
N CYS A 51 1.69 2.04 -5.18
CA CYS A 51 1.09 3.34 -5.50
C CYS A 51 1.82 4.05 -6.65
N ASN A 52 3.15 3.95 -6.72
CA ASN A 52 3.95 4.55 -7.79
C ASN A 52 3.77 3.86 -9.16
N LYS A 53 3.21 2.65 -9.18
CA LYS A 53 2.91 1.90 -10.42
C LYS A 53 1.52 2.19 -10.99
N MET A 54 0.72 3.02 -10.31
CA MET A 54 -0.61 3.39 -10.80
C MET A 54 -0.51 4.10 -12.16
N ARG A 55 -1.45 3.81 -13.05
CA ARG A 55 -1.54 4.49 -14.35
C ARG A 55 -1.84 5.98 -14.18
N ASP A 56 -2.81 6.27 -13.30
CA ASP A 56 -3.22 7.62 -12.94
C ASP A 56 -2.75 7.93 -11.51
N PRO A 57 -1.70 8.75 -11.33
CA PRO A 57 -1.15 9.03 -10.01
C PRO A 57 -2.13 9.85 -9.16
N ILE A 58 -2.17 9.55 -7.87
CA ILE A 58 -2.92 10.30 -6.87
C ILE A 58 -2.01 11.30 -6.13
N SER A 59 -2.60 12.33 -5.53
CA SER A 59 -1.84 13.29 -4.71
C SER A 59 -1.23 12.61 -3.48
N GLN A 60 -0.12 13.16 -2.96
CA GLN A 60 0.51 12.65 -1.74
C GLN A 60 -0.46 12.68 -0.55
N SER A 61 -1.27 13.73 -0.39
CA SER A 61 -2.24 13.81 0.69
C SER A 61 -3.28 12.68 0.61
N HIS A 62 -3.77 12.36 -0.59
CA HIS A 62 -4.70 11.26 -0.80
C HIS A 62 -4.03 9.91 -0.49
N ALA A 63 -2.80 9.70 -1.00
CA ALA A 63 -2.05 8.47 -0.76
C ALA A 63 -1.78 8.25 0.74
N LEU A 64 -1.41 9.30 1.47
CA LEU A 64 -1.21 9.26 2.93
C LEU A 64 -2.50 8.89 3.68
N GLY A 65 -3.65 9.41 3.25
CA GLY A 65 -4.94 9.02 3.82
C GLY A 65 -5.27 7.54 3.60
N LEU A 66 -4.94 6.98 2.44
CA LEU A 66 -5.18 5.57 2.12
C LEU A 66 -4.26 4.64 2.92
N ILE A 67 -2.94 4.91 2.93
CA ILE A 67 -1.97 4.02 3.58
C ILE A 67 -2.14 3.96 5.10
N VAL A 68 -2.52 5.06 5.77
CA VAL A 68 -2.76 5.05 7.22
C VAL A 68 -3.93 4.13 7.58
N ASN A 69 -4.96 4.06 6.74
CA ASN A 69 -6.09 3.13 6.91
C ASN A 69 -5.73 1.66 6.65
N ASN A 70 -4.53 1.39 6.16
CA ASN A 70 -4.05 0.05 5.86
C ASN A 70 -3.08 -0.53 6.89
N LEU A 71 -2.68 0.28 7.88
CA LEU A 71 -1.86 -0.14 9.01
C LEU A 71 -2.66 -1.02 9.98
N THR A 72 -1.95 -1.90 10.69
CA THR A 72 -2.52 -2.69 11.79
C THR A 72 -2.76 -1.84 13.03
N GLN A 73 -3.60 -2.33 13.94
CA GLN A 73 -3.72 -1.76 15.29
C GLN A 73 -2.60 -2.29 16.20
N PRO A 74 -2.14 -1.52 17.20
CA PRO A 74 -2.60 -0.17 17.58
C PRO A 74 -1.97 0.96 16.75
N LEU A 75 -1.00 0.65 15.88
CA LEU A 75 -0.22 1.61 15.12
C LEU A 75 -1.07 2.62 14.33
N ARG A 76 -2.13 2.16 13.65
CA ARG A 76 -3.09 3.02 12.94
C ARG A 76 -3.65 4.12 13.84
N SER A 77 -4.09 3.76 15.05
CA SER A 77 -4.69 4.72 15.98
C SER A 77 -3.67 5.76 16.45
N LEU A 78 -2.46 5.33 16.80
CA LEU A 78 -1.39 6.21 17.31
C LEU A 78 -0.90 7.19 16.25
N ILE A 79 -0.78 6.75 14.99
CA ILE A 79 -0.39 7.61 13.86
C ILE A 79 -1.48 8.64 13.53
N SER A 80 -2.76 8.28 13.68
CA SER A 80 -3.88 9.15 13.33
C SER A 80 -4.02 10.37 14.26
N ASN A 81 -3.33 10.39 15.40
CA ASN A 81 -3.41 11.47 16.40
C ASN A 81 -2.80 12.80 15.92
N ALA A 82 -1.95 12.79 14.89
CA ALA A 82 -1.35 14.00 14.35
C ALA A 82 -1.20 13.93 12.82
N PRO A 83 -1.33 15.06 12.10
CA PRO A 83 -1.16 15.07 10.65
C PRO A 83 0.18 14.49 10.22
N ILE A 84 0.16 13.77 9.10
CA ILE A 84 1.33 13.23 8.40
C ILE A 84 1.54 14.05 7.14
N LYS A 85 2.74 14.59 6.95
CA LYS A 85 3.03 15.56 5.88
C LYS A 85 3.68 14.93 4.66
N SER A 86 4.35 13.79 4.83
CA SER A 86 5.08 13.09 3.77
C SER A 86 5.24 11.60 4.08
N PHE A 87 5.66 10.82 3.09
CA PHE A 87 6.03 9.41 3.31
C PHE A 87 7.26 9.24 4.21
N ILE A 88 8.16 10.23 4.27
CA ILE A 88 9.32 10.20 5.15
C ILE A 88 8.86 10.34 6.60
N ASP A 89 8.05 11.37 6.88
CA ASP A 89 7.42 11.62 8.19
C ASP A 89 6.58 10.41 8.64
N LEU A 90 5.81 9.82 7.72
CA LEU A 90 5.08 8.58 8.01
C LEU A 90 6.00 7.46 8.46
N THR A 91 7.08 7.21 7.71
CA THR A 91 7.99 6.08 7.97
C THR A 91 8.69 6.25 9.31
N GLU A 92 9.30 7.42 9.55
CA GLU A 92 10.03 7.71 10.78
C GLU A 92 9.12 7.62 12.02
N ARG A 93 7.94 8.23 11.94
CA ARG A 93 6.98 8.20 13.05
C ARG A 93 6.47 6.79 13.32
N ALA A 94 6.14 6.05 12.27
CA ALA A 94 5.59 4.72 12.42
C ALA A 94 6.60 3.73 13.00
N GLU A 95 7.88 3.83 12.62
CA GLU A 95 8.94 3.02 13.21
C GLU A 95 9.21 3.36 14.67
N CYS A 96 9.19 4.66 15.02
CA CYS A 96 9.32 5.10 16.41
C CYS A 96 8.20 4.51 17.28
N ILE A 97 6.95 4.55 16.77
CA ILE A 97 5.81 3.96 17.46
C ILE A 97 5.93 2.43 17.54
N GLU A 98 6.29 1.75 16.45
CA GLU A 98 6.50 0.29 16.43
C GLU A 98 7.53 -0.14 17.49
N ALA A 99 8.68 0.54 17.54
CA ALA A 99 9.71 0.29 18.56
C ALA A 99 9.21 0.56 19.98
N GLY A 100 8.43 1.62 20.19
CA GLY A 100 7.82 1.89 21.49
C GLY A 100 6.80 0.82 21.91
N ILE A 101 6.04 0.26 20.96
CA ILE A 101 5.09 -0.84 21.24
C ILE A 101 5.88 -2.09 21.64
N GLU A 102 6.94 -2.42 20.90
CA GLU A 102 7.80 -3.58 21.18
C GLU A 102 8.49 -3.47 22.55
N ASN A 103 8.83 -2.26 22.97
CA ASN A 103 9.44 -1.99 24.28
C ASN A 103 8.42 -1.78 25.42
N GLY A 104 7.11 -1.90 25.16
CA GLY A 104 6.07 -1.70 26.16
C GLY A 104 5.84 -0.25 26.59
N ALA A 105 6.33 0.74 25.82
CA ALA A 105 6.15 2.16 26.10
C ALA A 105 4.72 2.66 25.83
N PHE A 106 3.96 1.92 25.01
CA PHE A 106 2.53 2.14 24.83
C PHE A 106 1.81 1.02 25.56
N ASP A 107 1.02 1.37 26.58
CA ASP A 107 0.03 0.46 27.10
C ASP A 107 -0.86 0.04 25.92
N ALA A 108 -1.07 -1.26 25.77
CA ALA A 108 -2.03 -1.78 24.82
C ALA A 108 -3.39 -1.17 25.20
N VAL A 109 -3.73 -0.04 24.59
CA VAL A 109 -5.10 0.49 24.61
C VAL A 109 -5.88 -0.47 23.73
N ILE A 110 -6.20 -1.63 24.31
CA ILE A 110 -7.21 -2.54 23.83
C ILE A 110 -8.50 -1.80 24.13
N PRO A 111 -9.23 -1.27 23.12
CA PRO A 111 -10.60 -0.90 23.36
C PRO A 111 -11.31 -2.23 23.57
N VAL A 112 -11.61 -2.55 24.84
CA VAL A 112 -12.59 -3.60 25.13
C VAL A 112 -13.88 -3.18 24.45
N LYS A 113 -14.42 -4.11 23.66
CA LYS A 113 -15.65 -4.01 22.86
C LYS A 113 -16.79 -3.28 23.56
#